data_AF-A0A076G9X3-F1
#
_entry.id   AF-A0A076G9X3-F1
#
_cell.length_a   1.000
_cell.length_b   1.000
_cell.length_c   1.000
_cell.angle_alpha   90.00
_cell.angle_beta   90.00
_cell.angle_gamma   90.00
#
_symmetry.space_group_name_H-M   'P 1'
#
loop_
_entity.id
_entity.type
_entity.pdbx_description
1 polymer ?
#
loop_
_entity_poly.entity_id
_entity_poly.type
_entity_poly.pdbx_seq_one_letter_code
_entity_poly.pdbx_strand_id
1 'polypeptide(L)'
;SAAGVAFKAGSLLAVLLLRQSTNFYRAAFLFVWNIYANNVVVVPPGGCVVSARDVTVTLPDYPGSVPIPLTVYCAKSQNLGYYLSGTTADAGNSIFTNTASFSPAQGVG
;
A
#
# COMPACT_ATOMS: atom_id res chain seq x y z
N SER A 1 -2.50 -10.56 -5.44
CA SER A 1 -1.54 -9.69 -4.74
C SER A 1 -2.13 -8.30 -4.60
N ALA A 2 -2.11 -7.72 -3.39
CA ALA A 2 -2.59 -6.36 -3.10
C ALA A 2 -1.42 -5.37 -2.85
N ALA A 3 -0.24 -5.68 -3.39
CA ALA A 3 0.94 -4.82 -3.30
C ALA A 3 0.62 -3.41 -3.85
N GLY A 4 1.27 -2.39 -3.30
CA GLY A 4 1.20 -1.00 -3.75
C GLY A 4 2.58 -0.49 -4.14
N VAL A 5 2.67 0.32 -5.18
CA VAL A 5 3.88 1.12 -5.44
C VAL A 5 3.61 2.53 -4.96
N ALA A 6 4.38 2.98 -3.98
CA ALA A 6 4.29 4.35 -3.46
C ALA A 6 5.15 5.28 -4.31
N PHE A 7 4.52 6.32 -4.88
CA PHE A 7 5.20 7.42 -5.54
C PHE A 7 5.20 8.63 -4.61
N LYS A 8 6.38 9.21 -4.37
CA LYS A 8 6.51 10.46 -3.61
C LYS A 8 6.11 11.64 -4.49
N ALA A 9 5.73 12.77 -3.87
CA ALA A 9 5.57 14.03 -4.59
C ALA A 9 6.86 14.37 -5.37
N GLY A 10 6.72 14.84 -6.61
CA GLY A 10 7.81 15.12 -7.53
C GLY A 10 8.34 13.90 -8.31
N SER A 11 7.82 12.69 -8.08
CA SER A 11 8.23 11.51 -8.86
C SER A 11 7.67 11.57 -10.28
N LEU A 12 8.48 11.20 -11.28
CA LEU A 12 8.01 11.00 -12.66
C LEU A 12 7.11 9.76 -12.72
N LEU A 13 5.88 9.93 -13.20
CA LEU A 13 4.88 8.87 -13.34
C LEU A 13 4.82 8.31 -14.75
N ALA A 14 4.85 9.19 -15.76
CA ALA A 14 4.71 8.82 -17.15
C ALA A 14 5.33 9.85 -18.09
N VAL A 15 5.65 9.40 -19.30
CA VAL A 15 6.10 10.25 -20.41
C VAL A 15 5.12 10.06 -21.56
N LEU A 16 4.40 11.11 -21.92
CA LEU A 16 3.42 11.09 -23.01
C LEU A 16 4.01 11.79 -24.23
N LEU A 17 4.02 11.12 -25.38
CA LEU A 17 4.35 11.73 -26.67
C LEU A 17 3.06 12.14 -27.37
N LEU A 18 2.84 13.46 -27.50
CA LEU A 18 1.65 14.01 -28.12
C LEU A 18 1.94 14.45 -29.55
N ARG A 19 0.94 14.26 -30.42
CA ARG A 19 0.94 14.77 -31.79
C ARG A 19 -0.25 15.72 -31.96
N GLN A 20 0.02 17.00 -32.16
CA GLN A 20 -1.00 17.99 -32.50
C GLN A 20 -1.03 18.19 -34.01
N SER A 21 -2.22 18.17 -34.60
CA SER A 21 -2.43 18.42 -36.04
C SER A 21 -3.66 19.28 -36.28
N THR A 22 -3.72 19.92 -37.44
CA THR A 22 -4.87 20.73 -37.88
C THR A 22 -5.34 20.26 -39.26
N ASN A 23 -6.61 20.51 -39.57
CA ASN A 23 -7.20 20.18 -40.87
C ASN A 23 -7.01 21.28 -41.92
N PHE A 24 -6.45 22.43 -41.54
CA PHE A 24 -6.38 23.63 -42.39
C PHE A 24 -5.00 23.79 -43.07
N TYR A 25 -3.92 23.50 -42.35
CA TYR A 25 -2.58 23.37 -42.89
C TYR A 25 -2.09 21.99 -42.48
N ARG A 26 -1.47 21.21 -43.37
CA ARG A 26 -0.92 19.86 -43.13
C ARG A 26 0.26 19.84 -42.12
N ALA A 27 0.22 20.69 -41.10
CA ALA A 27 1.18 20.78 -40.03
C ALA A 27 0.84 19.76 -38.94
N ALA A 28 1.87 19.02 -38.52
CA ALA A 28 1.82 18.19 -37.33
C ALA A 28 3.03 18.49 -36.46
N PHE A 29 2.81 18.72 -35.18
CA PHE A 29 3.84 19.00 -34.20
C PHE A 29 3.87 17.89 -33.16
N LEU A 30 5.07 17.49 -32.76
CA LEU A 30 5.30 16.53 -31.70
C LEU A 30 5.82 17.25 -30.47
N PHE A 31 5.31 16.90 -29.30
CA PHE A 31 5.85 17.37 -28.03
C PHE A 31 5.68 16.32 -26.93
N VAL A 32 6.53 16.40 -25.92
CA VAL A 32 6.58 15.44 -24.82
C VAL A 32 6.02 16.10 -23.56
N TRP A 33 5.12 15.40 -22.88
CA TRP A 33 4.67 15.75 -21.53
C TRP A 33 5.22 14.77 -20.53
N ASN A 34 6.04 15.28 -19.61
CA ASN A 34 6.49 14.53 -18.44
C ASN A 34 5.47 14.75 -17.31
N ILE A 35 4.81 13.68 -16.89
CA ILE A 35 3.77 13.73 -15.85
C ILE A 35 4.40 13.39 -14.51
N TYR A 36 4.33 14.33 -13.57
CA TYR A 36 4.88 14.17 -12.22
C TYR A 36 3.77 14.08 -11.17
N ALA A 37 4.00 13.29 -10.12
CA ALA A 37 3.09 13.21 -8.98
C ALA A 37 3.11 14.51 -8.17
N ASN A 38 1.96 15.17 -8.00
CA ASN A 38 1.87 16.38 -7.18
C ASN A 38 1.87 16.07 -5.66
N ASN A 39 1.36 14.90 -5.29
CA ASN A 39 1.25 14.44 -3.91
C ASN A 39 1.71 12.98 -3.82
N VAL A 40 1.84 12.46 -2.59
CA VAL A 40 2.10 11.03 -2.39
C VAL A 40 0.90 10.24 -2.89
N VAL A 41 1.12 9.34 -3.84
CA VAL A 41 0.09 8.46 -4.42
C VAL A 41 0.56 7.04 -4.31
N VAL A 42 -0.32 6.14 -3.86
CA VAL A 42 -0.08 4.71 -3.94
C VAL A 42 -0.95 4.14 -5.05
N VAL A 43 -0.33 3.80 -6.17
CA VAL A 43 -1.03 3.11 -7.26
C VAL A 43 -1.08 1.63 -6.88
N PRO A 44 -2.26 1.00 -6.80
CA PRO A 44 -2.35 -0.44 -6.63
C PRO A 44 -2.01 -1.11 -7.99
N PRO A 45 -0.85 -1.77 -8.17
CA PRO A 45 -0.57 -2.60 -9.33
C PRO A 45 -1.49 -3.82 -9.43
N GLY A 46 -2.18 -4.20 -8.35
CA GLY A 46 -3.09 -5.33 -8.30
C GLY A 46 -4.56 -4.93 -8.45
N GLY A 47 -5.40 -5.85 -8.93
CA GLY A 47 -6.85 -5.67 -9.02
C GLY A 47 -7.59 -5.61 -7.68
N CYS A 48 -6.86 -5.53 -6.55
CA CYS A 48 -7.39 -5.47 -5.20
C CYS A 48 -6.73 -4.35 -4.38
N VAL A 49 -7.52 -3.71 -3.54
CA VAL A 49 -7.12 -2.64 -2.62
C VAL A 49 -7.43 -3.04 -1.18
N VAL A 50 -6.57 -2.64 -0.25
CA VAL A 50 -6.79 -2.80 1.20
C VAL A 50 -7.38 -1.51 1.77
N SER A 51 -8.19 -1.62 2.83
CA SER A 51 -8.83 -0.45 3.46
C SER A 51 -7.83 0.51 4.10
N ALA A 52 -6.70 -0.01 4.58
CA ALA A 52 -5.58 0.76 5.13
C ALA A 52 -4.27 0.01 4.88
N ARG A 53 -3.17 0.76 4.72
CA ARG A 53 -1.80 0.20 4.61
C ARG A 53 -1.09 0.17 5.95
N ASP A 54 -1.40 1.15 6.81
CA ASP A 54 -0.93 1.24 8.18
C ASP A 54 -2.17 1.17 9.08
N VAL A 55 -2.20 0.17 9.97
CA VAL A 55 -3.30 -0.05 10.91
C VAL A 55 -2.73 -0.02 12.32
N THR A 56 -3.27 0.87 13.16
CA THR A 56 -2.94 0.94 14.58
C THR A 56 -4.14 0.44 15.38
N VAL A 57 -3.89 -0.49 16.30
CA VAL A 57 -4.89 -1.00 17.24
C VAL A 57 -4.37 -0.89 18.66
N THR A 58 -5.28 -0.69 19.61
CA THR A 58 -4.96 -0.67 21.05
C THR A 58 -5.68 -1.84 21.71
N LEU A 59 -4.91 -2.75 22.29
CA LEU A 59 -5.44 -3.86 23.08
C LEU A 59 -5.98 -3.34 24.42
N PRO A 60 -7.07 -3.92 24.96
CA PRO A 60 -7.42 -3.76 26.37
C PRO A 60 -6.35 -4.39 27.27
N ASP A 61 -6.42 -4.12 28.58
CA ASP A 61 -5.53 -4.75 29.56
C ASP A 61 -5.58 -6.29 29.47
N TYR A 62 -4.42 -6.93 29.67
CA TYR A 62 -4.28 -8.38 29.54
C TYR A 62 -5.23 -9.14 30.49
N PRO A 63 -5.92 -10.20 30.02
CA PRO A 63 -5.81 -10.89 28.73
C PRO A 63 -6.87 -10.46 27.68
N GLY A 64 -7.15 -9.16 27.55
CA GLY A 64 -8.11 -8.63 26.59
C GLY A 64 -7.74 -8.90 25.13
N SER A 65 -8.75 -8.86 24.25
CA SER A 65 -8.60 -9.04 22.80
C SER A 65 -9.39 -7.97 22.03
N VAL A 66 -8.94 -7.63 20.83
CA VAL A 66 -9.59 -6.65 19.96
C VAL A 66 -9.57 -7.09 18.49
N PRO A 67 -10.67 -6.92 17.72
CA PRO A 67 -10.64 -7.13 16.27
C PRO A 67 -9.75 -6.11 15.55
N ILE A 68 -9.04 -6.55 14.51
CA ILE A 68 -8.25 -5.66 13.64
C ILE A 68 -9.14 -5.14 12.49
N PRO A 69 -9.35 -3.82 12.34
CA PRO A 69 -10.22 -3.26 11.31
C PRO A 69 -9.50 -3.18 9.95
N LEU A 70 -9.29 -4.33 9.31
CA LEU A 70 -8.64 -4.41 8.00
C LEU A 70 -9.49 -5.25 7.03
N THR A 71 -9.76 -4.69 5.85
CA THR A 71 -10.52 -5.35 4.79
C THR A 71 -9.79 -5.26 3.46
N VAL A 72 -10.13 -6.15 2.53
CA VAL A 72 -9.62 -6.17 1.16
C VAL A 72 -10.79 -6.23 0.18
N TYR A 73 -10.71 -5.42 -0.87
CA TYR A 73 -11.68 -5.37 -1.95
C TYR A 73 -10.98 -5.62 -3.28
N CYS A 74 -11.62 -6.34 -4.19
CA CYS A 74 -11.14 -6.53 -5.55
C CYS A 74 -12.16 -6.05 -6.58
N ALA A 75 -11.70 -5.43 -7.66
CA ALA A 75 -12.58 -4.96 -8.74
C ALA A 75 -13.31 -6.09 -9.48
N LYS A 76 -12.81 -7.33 -9.37
CA LYS A 76 -13.44 -8.57 -9.83
C LYS A 76 -13.25 -9.63 -8.76
N SER A 77 -14.13 -10.63 -8.71
CA SER A 77 -13.97 -11.77 -7.80
C SER A 77 -12.62 -12.45 -8.03
N GLN A 78 -11.87 -12.62 -6.95
CA GLN A 78 -10.58 -13.31 -6.96
C GLN A 78 -10.47 -14.23 -5.75
N ASN A 79 -9.81 -15.37 -5.94
CA ASN A 79 -9.37 -16.20 -4.83
C ASN A 79 -8.16 -15.54 -4.18
N LEU A 80 -8.27 -15.19 -2.90
CA LEU A 80 -7.23 -14.50 -2.15
C LEU A 80 -6.71 -15.39 -1.03
N GLY A 81 -5.40 -15.30 -0.80
CA GLY A 81 -4.72 -15.77 0.40
C GLY A 81 -3.86 -14.65 0.97
N TYR A 82 -3.53 -14.73 2.25
CA TYR A 82 -2.63 -13.80 2.93
C TYR A 82 -1.74 -14.56 3.91
N TYR A 83 -0.64 -13.94 4.31
CA TYR A 83 0.26 -14.40 5.35
C TYR A 83 0.68 -13.22 6.21
N LEU A 84 1.10 -13.51 7.44
CA LEU A 84 1.66 -12.52 8.35
C LEU A 84 3.18 -12.62 8.33
N SER A 85 3.85 -11.50 8.60
CA SER A 85 5.30 -11.43 8.67
C SER A 85 5.74 -10.48 9.77
N GLY A 86 6.78 -10.84 10.49
CA GLY A 86 7.34 -10.07 11.60
C GLY A 86 8.26 -10.95 12.44
N THR A 87 8.91 -10.36 13.44
CA THR A 87 9.75 -11.11 14.38
C THR A 87 8.87 -11.85 15.39
N THR A 88 9.10 -13.14 15.58
CA THR A 88 8.37 -14.00 16.52
C THR A 88 9.20 -14.37 17.73
N ALA A 89 8.54 -14.62 18.87
CA ALA A 89 9.18 -14.99 20.12
C ALA A 89 9.14 -16.50 20.41
N ASP A 90 8.23 -17.24 19.77
CA ASP A 90 8.01 -18.67 19.99
C ASP A 90 8.56 -19.54 18.86
N ALA A 91 8.84 -20.82 19.17
CA ALA A 91 9.30 -21.80 18.18
C ALA A 91 8.23 -22.13 17.11
N GLY A 92 6.95 -21.87 17.40
CA GLY A 92 5.84 -22.10 16.47
C GLY A 92 5.62 -20.98 15.46
N ASN A 93 6.38 -19.87 15.55
CA ASN A 93 6.21 -18.67 14.73
C ASN A 93 4.77 -18.12 14.75
N SER A 94 4.17 -18.10 15.93
CA SER A 94 2.76 -17.75 16.13
C SER A 94 2.53 -16.55 17.06
N ILE A 95 3.55 -16.14 17.81
CA ILE A 95 3.53 -15.02 18.76
C ILE A 95 4.58 -13.99 18.32
N PHE A 96 4.13 -12.79 17.94
CA PHE A 96 5.03 -11.69 17.59
C PHE A 96 5.76 -11.15 18.82
N THR A 97 6.98 -10.67 18.67
CA THR A 97 7.77 -10.15 19.80
C THR A 97 7.24 -8.80 20.27
N ASN A 98 7.09 -8.59 21.58
CA ASN A 98 6.83 -7.28 22.15
C ASN A 98 8.03 -6.34 21.95
N THR A 99 7.87 -5.29 21.13
CA THR A 99 8.90 -4.28 20.86
C THR A 99 8.70 -2.96 21.59
N ALA A 100 7.86 -2.93 22.64
CA ALA A 100 7.64 -1.72 23.42
C ALA A 100 8.96 -1.22 24.05
N SER A 101 9.22 0.08 23.93
CA SER A 101 10.47 0.70 24.37
C SER A 101 10.46 1.13 25.83
N PHE A 102 9.28 1.39 26.40
CA PHE A 102 9.12 1.91 27.76
C PHE A 102 8.37 0.92 28.64
N SER A 103 9.01 0.49 29.73
CA SER A 103 8.46 -0.47 30.71
C SER A 103 7.73 -1.68 30.07
N PRO A 104 8.39 -2.44 29.16
CA PRO A 104 7.74 -3.53 28.45
C PRO A 104 7.40 -4.69 29.38
N ALA A 105 6.16 -5.17 29.29
CA ALA A 105 5.74 -6.42 29.92
C ALA A 105 6.58 -7.59 29.38
N GLN A 106 6.99 -8.48 30.30
CA GLN A 106 7.82 -9.66 30.00
C GLN A 106 6.94 -10.91 29.87
N GLY A 107 7.39 -11.89 29.06
CA GLY A 107 6.69 -13.17 28.90
C GLY A 107 5.42 -13.14 28.05
N VAL A 108 5.14 -12.01 27.37
CA VAL A 108 3.99 -11.81 26.48
C VAL A 108 4.44 -11.19 25.14
N GLY A 109 3.63 -11.37 24.10
CA GLY A 109 3.85 -10.87 22.75
C GLY A 109 2.55 -10.68 21.99
#